data_AF-A0A4V2W4I5-F1
#
_entry.id   AF-A0A4V2W4I5-F1
#
_cell.length_a   1.000
_cell.length_b   1.000
_cell.length_c   1.000
_cell.angle_alpha   90.00
_cell.angle_beta   90.00
_cell.angle_gamma   90.00
#
_symmetry.space_group_name_H-M   'P 1'
#
loop_
_entity.id
_entity.type
_entity.pdbx_description
1 polymer ?
#
loop_
_entity_poly.entity_id
_entity_poly.type
_entity_poly.pdbx_seq_one_letter_code
_entity_poly.pdbx_strand_id
1 'polypeptide(L)'
;MRRSMWRLVVVGMLCAAGADAYAGQVPVTPPFALPDATAHKGVVDDSWVIAPRHLTHATLAAIKNYADEGDIAAGVSLRYHIEGADWIVADVFVYPAGQGDTARMLKQASEDFRESIAYAERQSIYKNIWWGEETPYTVVLHDGAKLAGLFLPLVFDAQEDMLTSRTYLFYRKLYFLKVRLSTTVEAVDSLAEIADGFVHDIADGLDIVSAGTCGRQFDLQLLPAGQTLPADMPDGVSQDGFRAMLRTQPGKTAYGTQMAKALALAAKRQRALGCTNLEYRPPTDDTERAVLHLGFGPDDWGASARP
;
A
#
# COMPACT_ATOMS: atom_id res chain seq x y z
N MET A 1 -46.56 -24.28 19.85
CA MET A 1 -46.96 -23.40 20.97
C MET A 1 -46.21 -23.79 22.23
N ARG A 2 -45.20 -23.01 22.64
CA ARG A 2 -45.05 -22.44 23.99
C ARG A 2 -43.73 -21.67 24.07
N ARG A 3 -43.86 -20.37 24.35
CA ARG A 3 -42.82 -19.38 24.63
C ARG A 3 -42.33 -19.53 26.08
N SER A 4 -41.07 -19.15 26.35
CA SER A 4 -40.61 -18.42 27.56
C SER A 4 -39.10 -18.17 27.38
N MET A 5 -38.54 -16.99 27.09
CA MET A 5 -38.41 -15.71 27.81
C MET A 5 -37.77 -15.73 29.22
N TRP A 6 -36.60 -15.07 29.27
CA TRP A 6 -36.02 -14.15 30.29
C TRP A 6 -35.17 -14.72 31.45
N ARG A 7 -33.96 -14.17 31.65
CA ARG A 7 -33.70 -12.99 32.53
C ARG A 7 -32.25 -12.50 32.48
N LEU A 8 -32.11 -11.16 32.41
CA LEU A 8 -30.93 -10.37 32.79
C LEU A 8 -30.74 -10.35 34.32
N VAL A 9 -29.49 -10.23 34.77
CA VAL A 9 -29.14 -9.87 36.16
C VAL A 9 -28.22 -8.66 36.12
N VAL A 10 -28.69 -7.56 36.74
CA VAL A 10 -27.92 -6.37 37.11
C VAL A 10 -27.80 -6.40 38.63
N VAL A 11 -26.60 -6.14 39.15
CA VAL A 11 -26.38 -5.87 40.59
C VAL A 11 -25.50 -4.63 40.71
N GLY A 12 -25.97 -3.68 41.50
CA GLY A 12 -25.20 -2.55 42.00
C GLY A 12 -25.56 -2.28 43.47
N MET A 13 -24.62 -1.65 44.19
CA MET A 13 -24.73 -0.90 45.47
C MET A 13 -23.35 -0.95 46.18
N LEU A 14 -22.86 0.01 47.00
CA LEU A 14 -22.98 1.47 47.20
C LEU A 14 -22.10 1.83 48.44
N CYS A 15 -21.83 3.13 48.65
CA CYS A 15 -21.38 3.86 49.88
C CYS A 15 -19.86 4.04 50.09
N ALA A 16 -19.32 5.14 50.68
CA ALA A 16 -19.74 6.53 50.96
C ALA A 16 -18.49 7.33 51.47
N ALA A 17 -18.64 8.65 51.62
CA ALA A 17 -17.64 9.72 51.77
C ALA A 17 -16.77 9.81 53.05
N GLY A 18 -15.70 10.62 52.97
CA GLY A 18 -14.98 11.28 54.08
C GLY A 18 -13.95 12.31 53.58
N ALA A 19 -13.95 13.54 54.12
CA ALA A 19 -13.19 14.72 53.70
C ALA A 19 -12.07 15.10 54.70
N ASP A 20 -10.95 15.68 54.23
CA ASP A 20 -10.36 16.97 54.68
C ASP A 20 -8.95 17.25 54.11
N ALA A 21 -8.90 18.29 53.26
CA ALA A 21 -8.07 19.51 53.29
C ALA A 21 -6.51 19.54 53.41
N TYR A 22 -5.93 20.19 52.39
CA TYR A 22 -4.74 21.08 52.30
C TYR A 22 -3.30 20.57 51.99
N ALA A 23 -2.77 21.20 50.92
CA ALA A 23 -1.42 21.71 50.70
C ALA A 23 -0.40 20.86 49.92
N GLY A 24 -0.45 21.02 48.60
CA GLY A 24 0.66 20.83 47.67
C GLY A 24 0.23 21.28 46.28
N GLN A 25 0.36 22.58 45.96
CA GLN A 25 0.14 23.07 44.60
C GLN A 25 1.26 22.54 43.68
N VAL A 26 1.00 21.39 43.07
CA VAL A 26 1.71 20.93 41.87
C VAL A 26 0.94 21.50 40.68
N PRO A 27 1.58 22.13 39.68
CA PRO A 27 0.87 22.48 38.46
C PRO A 27 0.45 21.19 37.76
N VAL A 28 -0.80 20.78 37.98
CA VAL A 28 -1.43 19.70 37.24
C VAL A 28 -1.79 20.24 35.87
N THR A 29 -0.76 20.33 35.03
CA THR A 29 -0.95 20.31 33.58
C THR A 29 -1.76 19.04 33.28
N PRO A 30 -2.96 19.13 32.68
CA PRO A 30 -3.71 17.93 32.35
C PRO A 30 -2.84 17.04 31.45
N PRO A 31 -2.80 15.71 31.65
CA PRO A 31 -1.98 14.78 30.86
C PRO A 31 -2.51 14.58 29.43
N PHE A 32 -3.35 15.50 28.96
CA PHE A 32 -3.82 15.55 27.60
C PHE A 32 -3.17 16.75 26.94
N ALA A 33 -1.91 16.58 26.55
CA ALA A 33 -1.45 17.26 25.36
C ALA A 33 -2.38 16.79 24.24
N LEU A 34 -3.31 17.65 23.83
CA LEU A 34 -3.98 17.48 22.55
C LEU A 34 -2.85 17.32 21.52
N PRO A 35 -2.88 16.26 20.69
CA PRO A 35 -1.90 16.12 19.62
C PRO A 35 -1.88 17.42 18.84
N ASP A 36 -0.68 17.96 18.67
CA ASP A 36 -0.46 19.16 17.87
C ASP A 36 -1.08 18.92 16.49
N ALA A 37 -1.98 19.80 16.05
CA ALA A 37 -2.62 19.72 14.75
C ALA A 37 -1.62 19.88 13.58
N THR A 38 -0.33 20.06 13.87
CA THR A 38 0.78 19.96 12.92
C THR A 38 1.43 18.58 12.82
N ALA A 39 1.02 17.59 13.64
CA ALA A 39 1.45 16.19 13.55
C ALA A 39 0.62 15.34 12.55
N HIS A 40 -0.39 15.95 11.92
CA HIS A 40 -1.37 15.23 11.09
C HIS A 40 -1.26 15.62 9.61
N LYS A 41 -0.67 14.73 8.82
CA LYS A 41 -1.04 14.35 7.45
C LYS A 41 -0.12 13.22 7.03
N GLY A 42 -0.68 12.02 6.88
CA GLY A 42 0.06 10.90 6.30
C GLY A 42 0.59 11.27 4.91
N VAL A 43 1.62 10.56 4.44
CA VAL A 43 2.16 10.75 3.09
C VAL A 43 1.13 10.37 2.01
N VAL A 44 0.16 9.53 2.36
CA VAL A 44 -0.93 9.07 1.49
C VAL A 44 -2.24 9.57 2.05
N ASP A 45 -2.97 10.34 1.24
CA ASP A 45 -4.32 10.80 1.57
C ASP A 45 -5.36 9.92 0.83
N ASP A 46 -5.16 9.71 -0.47
CA ASP A 46 -5.95 8.79 -1.30
C ASP A 46 -5.04 7.91 -2.15
N SER A 47 -5.43 6.67 -2.42
CA SER A 47 -4.69 5.81 -3.36
C SER A 47 -5.55 4.95 -4.24
N TRP A 48 -5.05 4.71 -5.45
CA TRP A 48 -5.67 3.83 -6.42
C TRP A 48 -4.72 2.69 -6.75
N VAL A 49 -5.20 1.47 -6.54
CA VAL A 49 -4.55 0.24 -7.02
C VAL A 49 -5.20 -0.12 -8.34
N ILE A 50 -4.40 -0.14 -9.40
CA ILE A 50 -4.83 -0.42 -10.77
C ILE A 50 -4.23 -1.77 -11.14
N ALA A 51 -5.08 -2.79 -11.15
CA ALA A 51 -4.68 -4.16 -11.41
C ALA A 51 -5.12 -4.61 -12.81
N PRO A 52 -4.26 -5.30 -13.57
CA PRO A 52 -4.65 -5.88 -14.86
C PRO A 52 -5.66 -7.01 -14.63
N ARG A 53 -6.75 -7.05 -15.41
CA ARG A 53 -7.69 -8.18 -15.38
C ARG A 53 -7.12 -9.39 -16.12
N HIS A 54 -6.24 -9.15 -17.09
CA HIS A 54 -5.60 -10.18 -17.91
C HIS A 54 -4.08 -10.01 -17.86
N LEU A 55 -3.40 -11.10 -17.57
CA LEU A 55 -1.95 -11.29 -17.72
C LEU A 55 -1.71 -12.31 -18.84
N THR A 56 -0.44 -12.55 -19.20
CA THR A 56 -0.10 -13.43 -20.34
C THR A 56 -0.70 -14.84 -20.21
N HIS A 57 -0.73 -15.38 -19.00
CA HIS A 57 -1.22 -16.74 -18.68
C HIS A 57 -2.11 -16.76 -17.42
N ALA A 58 -2.72 -15.63 -17.06
CA ALA A 58 -3.58 -15.57 -15.89
C ALA A 58 -4.67 -14.52 -16.02
N THR A 59 -5.81 -14.74 -15.37
CA THR A 59 -6.95 -13.81 -15.34
C THR A 59 -7.37 -13.53 -13.91
N LEU A 60 -7.72 -12.28 -13.61
CA LEU A 60 -8.20 -11.86 -12.30
C LEU A 60 -9.56 -12.50 -12.00
N ALA A 61 -9.59 -13.33 -10.97
CA ALA A 61 -10.75 -14.13 -10.58
C ALA A 61 -11.52 -13.56 -9.40
N ALA A 62 -10.83 -12.94 -8.44
CA ALA A 62 -11.48 -12.29 -7.30
C ALA A 62 -10.71 -11.07 -6.81
N ILE A 63 -11.44 -10.16 -6.18
CA ILE A 63 -10.92 -8.95 -5.56
C ILE A 63 -11.52 -8.84 -4.17
N LYS A 64 -10.70 -8.46 -3.20
CA LYS A 64 -11.15 -7.99 -1.90
C LYS A 64 -10.47 -6.66 -1.57
N ASN A 65 -11.28 -5.62 -1.37
CA ASN A 65 -10.81 -4.32 -0.89
C ASN A 65 -11.13 -4.23 0.61
N TYR A 66 -10.12 -4.31 1.46
CA TYR A 66 -10.32 -4.31 2.91
C TYR A 66 -10.69 -2.93 3.46
N ALA A 67 -10.42 -1.85 2.70
CA ALA A 67 -10.88 -0.52 3.04
C ALA A 67 -12.42 -0.43 3.10
N ASP A 68 -13.13 -1.19 2.27
CA ASP A 68 -14.60 -1.24 2.27
C ASP A 68 -15.15 -1.89 3.57
N GLU A 69 -14.30 -2.64 4.28
CA GLU A 69 -14.61 -3.28 5.57
C GLU A 69 -14.06 -2.47 6.77
N GLY A 70 -13.44 -1.31 6.52
CA GLY A 70 -12.83 -0.47 7.56
C GLY A 70 -11.43 -0.92 8.01
N ASP A 71 -10.80 -1.86 7.29
CA ASP A 71 -9.42 -2.29 7.54
C ASP A 71 -8.50 -1.84 6.40
N ILE A 72 -8.26 -0.54 6.33
CA ILE A 72 -7.44 0.09 5.28
C ILE A 72 -5.99 -0.41 5.32
N ALA A 73 -5.48 -0.77 6.50
CA ALA A 73 -4.14 -1.30 6.69
C ALA A 73 -3.93 -2.66 6.00
N ALA A 74 -4.98 -3.47 5.88
CA ALA A 74 -4.96 -4.71 5.11
C ALA A 74 -4.95 -4.49 3.59
N GLY A 75 -5.26 -3.28 3.12
CA GLY A 75 -5.14 -2.87 1.71
C GLY A 75 -6.09 -3.62 0.79
N VAL A 76 -5.57 -4.22 -0.28
CA VAL A 76 -6.33 -5.04 -1.23
C VAL A 76 -5.70 -6.41 -1.42
N SER A 77 -6.56 -7.40 -1.67
CA SER A 77 -6.19 -8.73 -2.14
C SER A 77 -6.79 -8.98 -3.52
N LEU A 78 -6.00 -9.56 -4.40
CA LEU A 78 -6.35 -9.92 -5.77
C LEU A 78 -6.03 -11.40 -5.94
N ARG A 79 -6.99 -12.18 -6.42
CA ARG A 79 -6.78 -13.59 -6.76
C ARG A 79 -6.79 -13.76 -8.25
N TYR A 80 -5.75 -14.38 -8.79
CA TYR A 80 -5.67 -14.74 -10.20
C TYR A 80 -5.86 -16.24 -10.38
N HIS A 81 -6.51 -16.59 -11.48
CA HIS A 81 -6.55 -17.94 -12.01
C HIS A 81 -5.45 -18.06 -13.07
N ILE A 82 -4.55 -19.03 -12.92
CA ILE A 82 -3.48 -19.29 -13.89
C ILE A 82 -3.96 -20.35 -14.88
N GLU A 83 -3.86 -20.03 -16.17
CA GLU A 83 -4.32 -20.90 -17.25
C GLU A 83 -3.61 -22.25 -17.23
N GLY A 84 -4.39 -23.33 -17.16
CA GLY A 84 -3.84 -24.69 -17.15
C GLY A 84 -3.16 -25.10 -15.85
N ALA A 85 -3.30 -24.32 -14.78
CA ALA A 85 -2.70 -24.58 -13.47
C ALA A 85 -3.68 -24.31 -12.32
N ASP A 86 -4.91 -24.81 -12.44
CA ASP A 86 -6.04 -24.58 -11.52
C ASP A 86 -5.76 -25.01 -10.07
N TRP A 87 -4.77 -25.87 -9.87
CA TRP A 87 -4.30 -26.33 -8.55
C TRP A 87 -3.42 -25.30 -7.83
N ILE A 88 -2.98 -24.24 -8.53
CA ILE A 88 -2.18 -23.16 -7.95
C ILE A 88 -3.10 -22.03 -7.49
N VAL A 89 -3.02 -21.69 -6.21
CA VAL A 89 -3.64 -20.48 -5.66
C VAL A 89 -2.67 -19.31 -5.82
N ALA A 90 -3.01 -18.34 -6.66
CA ALA A 90 -2.19 -17.15 -6.92
C ALA A 90 -2.85 -15.90 -6.32
N ASP A 91 -2.37 -15.49 -5.15
CA ASP A 91 -2.86 -14.30 -4.43
C ASP A 91 -1.82 -13.17 -4.47
N VAL A 92 -2.30 -11.95 -4.71
CA VAL A 92 -1.52 -10.72 -4.75
C VAL A 92 -2.11 -9.76 -3.73
N PHE A 93 -1.29 -9.31 -2.79
CA PHE A 93 -1.68 -8.36 -1.76
C PHE A 93 -0.95 -7.05 -1.96
N VAL A 94 -1.68 -5.95 -1.89
CA VAL A 94 -1.14 -4.59 -1.98
C VAL A 94 -1.61 -3.83 -0.75
N TYR A 95 -0.67 -3.45 0.12
CA TYR A 95 -1.01 -2.82 1.39
C TYR A 95 -0.07 -1.66 1.72
N PRO A 96 -0.56 -0.65 2.47
CA PRO A 96 0.18 0.58 2.69
C PRO A 96 1.43 0.34 3.53
N ALA A 97 2.54 0.95 3.14
CA ALA A 97 3.84 0.81 3.82
C ALA A 97 4.44 2.16 4.25
N GLY A 98 4.05 3.25 3.59
CA GLY A 98 4.61 4.58 3.82
C GLY A 98 5.97 4.77 3.17
N GLN A 99 6.72 5.79 3.62
CA GLN A 99 8.05 6.11 3.11
C GLN A 99 9.15 5.37 3.87
N GLY A 100 10.14 4.87 3.15
CA GLY A 100 11.36 4.34 3.75
C GLY A 100 12.42 3.98 2.71
N ASP A 101 13.62 3.73 3.20
CA ASP A 101 14.70 3.14 2.40
C ASP A 101 14.31 1.71 1.98
N THR A 102 14.57 1.35 0.72
CA THR A 102 14.15 0.06 0.15
C THR A 102 14.65 -1.14 0.96
N ALA A 103 15.90 -1.14 1.44
CA ALA A 103 16.42 -2.28 2.18
C ALA A 103 15.72 -2.43 3.54
N ARG A 104 15.50 -1.31 4.24
CA ARG A 104 14.73 -1.30 5.49
C ARG A 104 13.28 -1.76 5.25
N MET A 105 12.64 -1.28 4.20
CA MET A 105 11.23 -1.60 3.91
C MET A 105 11.06 -3.05 3.50
N LEU A 106 11.97 -3.62 2.70
CA LEU A 106 11.93 -5.05 2.37
C LEU A 106 12.13 -5.93 3.61
N LYS A 107 13.03 -5.54 4.51
CA LYS A 107 13.20 -6.22 5.81
C LYS A 107 11.90 -6.19 6.62
N GLN A 108 11.26 -5.02 6.73
CA GLN A 108 9.96 -4.88 7.40
C GLN A 108 8.90 -5.78 6.75
N ALA A 109 8.82 -5.82 5.42
CA ALA A 109 7.86 -6.67 4.71
C ALA A 109 8.05 -8.16 5.05
N SER A 110 9.30 -8.63 5.15
CA SER A 110 9.62 -10.00 5.58
C SER A 110 9.18 -10.26 7.02
N GLU A 111 9.49 -9.34 7.95
CA GLU A 111 9.10 -9.44 9.35
C GLU A 111 7.58 -9.45 9.53
N ASP A 112 6.86 -8.55 8.85
CA ASP A 112 5.40 -8.48 8.86
C ASP A 112 4.77 -9.74 8.28
N PHE A 113 5.36 -10.30 7.20
CA PHE A 113 4.86 -11.54 6.63
C PHE A 113 5.05 -12.70 7.61
N ARG A 114 6.23 -12.83 8.22
CA ARG A 114 6.50 -13.87 9.23
C ARG A 114 5.55 -13.76 10.42
N GLU A 115 5.29 -12.54 10.90
CA GLU A 115 4.33 -12.32 11.98
C GLU A 115 2.89 -12.67 11.55
N SER A 116 2.48 -12.35 10.31
CA SER A 116 1.16 -12.73 9.81
C SER A 116 0.97 -14.25 9.75
N ILE A 117 2.02 -14.99 9.41
CA ILE A 117 2.03 -16.45 9.40
C ILE A 117 2.02 -17.00 10.84
N ALA A 118 2.79 -16.42 11.75
CA ALA A 118 2.79 -16.79 13.17
C ALA A 118 1.43 -16.50 13.83
N TYR A 119 0.76 -15.40 13.46
CA TYR A 119 -0.60 -15.12 13.90
C TYR A 119 -1.57 -16.19 13.40
N ALA A 120 -1.51 -16.56 12.12
CA ALA A 120 -2.33 -17.63 11.56
C ALA A 120 -2.09 -19.00 12.24
N GLU A 121 -0.85 -19.28 12.65
CA GLU A 121 -0.52 -20.46 13.46
C GLU A 121 -1.20 -20.44 14.82
N ARG A 122 -1.14 -19.30 15.53
CA ARG A 122 -1.80 -19.12 16.83
C ARG A 122 -3.32 -19.27 16.73
N GLN A 123 -3.91 -18.90 15.60
CA GLN A 123 -5.33 -19.10 15.31
C GLN A 123 -5.66 -20.52 14.81
N SER A 124 -4.68 -21.44 14.76
CA SER A 124 -4.83 -22.80 14.24
C SER A 124 -5.30 -22.86 12.77
N ILE A 125 -5.10 -21.78 12.02
CA ILE A 125 -5.39 -21.71 10.58
C ILE A 125 -4.30 -22.44 9.80
N TYR A 126 -3.04 -22.23 10.20
CA TYR A 126 -1.87 -22.95 9.69
C TYR A 126 -1.26 -23.80 10.79
N LYS A 127 -0.63 -24.91 10.41
CA LYS A 127 0.12 -25.79 11.32
C LYS A 127 1.42 -26.21 10.66
N ASN A 128 2.36 -26.71 11.47
CA ASN A 128 3.61 -27.31 11.02
C ASN A 128 4.33 -26.44 9.98
N ILE A 129 4.81 -25.28 10.41
CA ILE A 129 5.32 -24.25 9.51
C ILE A 129 6.82 -24.43 9.32
N TRP A 130 7.26 -24.56 8.07
CA TRP A 130 8.67 -24.64 7.69
C TRP A 130 9.02 -23.53 6.71
N TRP A 131 9.94 -22.67 7.13
CA TRP A 131 10.52 -21.65 6.28
C TRP A 131 11.73 -22.21 5.53
N GLY A 132 11.81 -21.96 4.23
CA GLY A 132 13.07 -22.12 3.52
C GLY A 132 13.94 -20.87 3.63
N GLU A 133 15.04 -20.86 2.88
CA GLU A 133 15.98 -19.74 2.86
C GLU A 133 15.34 -18.51 2.19
N GLU A 134 15.42 -17.37 2.88
CA GLU A 134 15.04 -16.08 2.34
C GLU A 134 16.18 -15.54 1.47
N THR A 135 15.88 -15.24 0.20
CA THR A 135 16.90 -14.81 -0.76
C THR A 135 16.50 -13.51 -1.46
N PRO A 136 17.46 -12.66 -1.86
CA PRO A 136 17.17 -11.52 -2.74
C PRO A 136 16.50 -11.97 -4.04
N TYR A 137 15.54 -11.18 -4.51
CA TYR A 137 14.87 -11.37 -5.80
C TYR A 137 14.88 -10.05 -6.58
N THR A 138 14.86 -10.12 -7.90
CA THR A 138 14.80 -8.91 -8.74
C THR A 138 13.96 -9.19 -9.98
N VAL A 139 12.96 -8.34 -10.20
CA VAL A 139 12.21 -8.30 -11.45
C VAL A 139 12.77 -7.20 -12.34
N VAL A 140 12.91 -7.48 -13.63
CA VAL A 140 13.18 -6.45 -14.64
C VAL A 140 11.85 -6.12 -15.29
N LEU A 141 11.42 -4.87 -15.18
CA LEU A 141 10.17 -4.37 -15.76
C LEU A 141 10.33 -4.12 -17.28
N HIS A 142 9.22 -3.95 -18.00
CA HIS A 142 9.24 -3.76 -19.46
C HIS A 142 10.05 -2.53 -19.92
N ASP A 143 10.14 -1.49 -19.07
CA ASP A 143 10.91 -0.28 -19.32
C ASP A 143 12.41 -0.43 -19.01
N GLY A 144 12.81 -1.64 -18.58
CA GLY A 144 14.17 -1.99 -18.18
C GLY A 144 14.51 -1.62 -16.73
N ALA A 145 13.59 -1.01 -15.97
CA ALA A 145 13.80 -0.74 -14.56
C ALA A 145 13.89 -2.05 -13.76
N LYS A 146 14.71 -2.04 -12.71
CA LYS A 146 14.85 -3.18 -11.80
C LYS A 146 14.05 -2.91 -10.52
N LEU A 147 13.16 -3.83 -10.18
CA LEU A 147 12.45 -3.84 -8.91
C LEU A 147 13.09 -4.89 -8.00
N ALA A 148 13.74 -4.42 -6.94
CA ALA A 148 14.30 -5.28 -5.90
C ALA A 148 13.20 -5.84 -5.00
N GLY A 149 13.35 -7.10 -4.60
CA GLY A 149 12.43 -7.80 -3.73
C GLY A 149 13.11 -8.91 -2.93
N LEU A 150 12.30 -9.66 -2.20
CA LEU A 150 12.71 -10.85 -1.46
C LEU A 150 11.87 -12.04 -1.91
N PHE A 151 12.49 -13.22 -1.96
CA PHE A 151 11.82 -14.49 -2.13
C PHE A 151 11.85 -15.26 -0.82
N LEU A 152 10.67 -15.73 -0.38
CA LEU A 152 10.44 -16.44 0.86
C LEU A 152 9.62 -17.71 0.59
N PRO A 153 10.28 -18.88 0.47
CA PRO A 153 9.60 -20.16 0.40
C PRO A 153 9.07 -20.58 1.77
N LEU A 154 7.88 -21.18 1.78
CA LEU A 154 7.20 -21.65 2.98
C LEU A 154 6.47 -22.96 2.70
N VAL A 155 6.57 -23.92 3.61
CA VAL A 155 5.72 -25.12 3.65
C VAL A 155 4.89 -25.07 4.92
N PHE A 156 3.60 -25.41 4.85
CA PHE A 156 2.68 -25.34 5.98
C PHE A 156 1.48 -26.24 5.73
N ASP A 157 0.89 -26.76 6.80
CA ASP A 157 -0.40 -27.45 6.72
C ASP A 157 -1.52 -26.42 6.81
N ALA A 158 -2.44 -26.45 5.86
CA ALA A 158 -3.67 -25.68 5.90
C ALA A 158 -4.86 -26.63 5.76
N GLN A 159 -5.73 -26.62 6.77
CA GLN A 159 -6.82 -27.59 6.90
C GLN A 159 -6.28 -29.04 6.94
N GLU A 160 -6.44 -29.81 5.86
CA GLU A 160 -6.00 -31.20 5.73
C GLU A 160 -4.88 -31.39 4.70
N ASP A 161 -4.47 -30.34 3.99
CA ASP A 161 -3.45 -30.39 2.94
C ASP A 161 -2.14 -29.77 3.41
N MET A 162 -1.03 -30.43 3.09
CA MET A 162 0.30 -29.83 3.18
C MET A 162 0.54 -28.99 1.92
N LEU A 163 0.80 -27.70 2.10
CA LEU A 163 0.98 -26.74 1.03
C LEU A 163 2.42 -26.24 0.98
N THR A 164 2.91 -26.05 -0.24
CA THR A 164 4.14 -25.32 -0.55
C THR A 164 3.79 -23.98 -1.16
N SER A 165 4.46 -22.93 -0.71
CA SER A 165 4.19 -21.54 -1.07
C SER A 165 5.47 -20.84 -1.48
N ARG A 166 5.44 -20.21 -2.66
CA ARG A 166 6.45 -19.28 -3.14
C ARG A 166 5.94 -17.87 -2.91
N THR A 167 6.57 -17.14 -1.98
CA THR A 167 6.18 -15.77 -1.65
C THR A 167 7.24 -14.80 -2.13
N TYR A 168 6.82 -13.75 -2.83
CA TYR A 168 7.66 -12.68 -3.32
C TYR A 168 7.20 -11.37 -2.71
N LEU A 169 8.13 -10.64 -2.11
CA LEU A 169 7.86 -9.36 -1.43
C LEU A 169 8.59 -8.24 -2.15
N PHE A 170 7.87 -7.17 -2.44
CA PHE A 170 8.43 -5.95 -3.02
C PHE A 170 7.98 -4.74 -2.20
N TYR A 171 8.83 -3.72 -2.18
CA TYR A 171 8.46 -2.39 -1.77
C TYR A 171 8.48 -1.48 -2.98
N ARG A 172 7.32 -0.97 -3.37
CA ARG A 172 7.16 -0.13 -4.56
C ARG A 172 6.41 1.13 -4.18
N LYS A 173 7.05 2.28 -4.41
CA LYS A 173 6.50 3.60 -4.12
C LYS A 173 6.26 3.77 -2.61
N LEU A 174 5.03 3.59 -2.13
CA LEU A 174 4.64 3.71 -0.72
C LEU A 174 3.94 2.46 -0.19
N TYR A 175 4.07 1.35 -0.92
CA TYR A 175 3.28 0.14 -0.74
C TYR A 175 4.16 -1.10 -0.71
N PHE A 176 3.69 -2.08 0.08
CA PHE A 176 4.15 -3.45 -0.04
C PHE A 176 3.30 -4.16 -1.09
N LEU A 177 3.99 -4.91 -1.94
CA LEU A 177 3.40 -5.86 -2.87
C LEU A 177 3.87 -7.24 -2.47
N LYS A 178 2.93 -8.10 -2.08
CA LYS A 178 3.19 -9.51 -1.75
C LYS A 178 2.50 -10.39 -2.78
N VAL A 179 3.27 -11.17 -3.51
CA VAL A 179 2.77 -12.17 -4.45
C VAL A 179 2.99 -13.53 -3.82
N ARG A 180 1.93 -14.31 -3.64
CA ARG A 180 2.00 -15.64 -3.01
C ARG A 180 1.35 -16.66 -3.92
N LEU A 181 2.13 -17.62 -4.38
CA LEU A 181 1.64 -18.77 -5.12
C LEU A 181 1.75 -20.01 -4.24
N SER A 182 0.64 -20.71 -4.02
CA SER A 182 0.58 -21.92 -3.18
C SER A 182 -0.02 -23.10 -3.94
N THR A 183 0.51 -24.30 -3.70
CA THR A 183 -0.03 -25.57 -4.22
C THR A 183 0.22 -26.69 -3.21
N THR A 184 -0.37 -27.86 -3.40
CA THR A 184 -0.01 -29.07 -2.65
C THR A 184 1.42 -29.51 -2.98
N VAL A 185 2.06 -30.24 -2.07
CA VAL A 185 3.47 -30.64 -2.21
C VAL A 185 3.72 -31.50 -3.46
N GLU A 186 2.72 -32.26 -3.93
CA GLU A 186 2.88 -33.11 -5.11
C GLU A 186 3.07 -32.34 -6.42
N ALA A 187 2.68 -31.06 -6.47
CA ALA A 187 2.74 -30.21 -7.66
C ALA A 187 3.78 -29.08 -7.55
N VAL A 188 4.79 -29.24 -6.68
CA VAL A 188 5.81 -28.21 -6.40
C VAL A 188 6.65 -27.84 -7.62
N ASP A 189 6.94 -28.79 -8.51
CA ASP A 189 7.78 -28.54 -9.69
C ASP A 189 7.09 -27.54 -10.65
N SER A 190 5.80 -27.74 -10.91
CA SER A 190 4.98 -26.83 -11.73
C SER A 190 4.91 -25.42 -11.12
N LEU A 191 4.94 -25.30 -9.79
CA LEU A 191 4.92 -24.01 -9.11
C LEU A 191 6.17 -23.18 -9.42
N ALA A 192 7.35 -23.82 -9.47
CA ALA A 192 8.61 -23.12 -9.74
C ALA A 192 8.69 -22.61 -11.18
N GLU A 193 8.19 -23.39 -12.15
CA GLU A 193 8.19 -23.02 -13.57
C GLU A 193 7.27 -21.83 -13.87
N ILE A 194 6.14 -21.74 -13.18
CA ILE A 194 5.10 -20.73 -13.42
C ILE A 194 5.36 -19.42 -12.67
N ALA A 195 5.92 -19.50 -11.46
CA ALA A 195 5.93 -18.38 -10.53
C ALA A 195 6.67 -17.15 -11.06
N ASP A 196 7.83 -17.31 -11.67
CA ASP A 196 8.66 -16.16 -12.07
C ASP A 196 8.00 -15.36 -13.20
N GLY A 197 7.34 -16.04 -14.16
CA GLY A 197 6.56 -15.39 -15.22
C GLY A 197 5.34 -14.64 -14.67
N PHE A 198 4.58 -15.27 -13.77
CA PHE A 198 3.45 -14.62 -13.11
C PHE A 198 3.87 -13.38 -12.29
N VAL A 199 4.97 -13.50 -11.53
CA VAL A 199 5.51 -12.40 -10.70
C VAL A 199 6.02 -11.26 -11.57
N HIS A 200 6.65 -11.55 -12.71
CA HIS A 200 7.05 -10.54 -13.69
C HIS A 200 5.82 -9.78 -14.21
N ASP A 201 4.82 -10.50 -14.71
CA ASP A 201 3.64 -9.90 -15.33
C ASP A 201 2.84 -9.04 -14.35
N ILE A 202 2.67 -9.49 -13.10
CA ILE A 202 1.97 -8.69 -12.08
C ILE A 202 2.80 -7.48 -11.63
N ALA A 203 4.11 -7.63 -11.45
CA ALA A 203 4.96 -6.51 -11.04
C ALA A 203 5.01 -5.41 -12.11
N ASP A 204 4.93 -5.79 -13.38
CA ASP A 204 4.91 -4.88 -14.52
C ASP A 204 3.53 -4.24 -14.74
N GLY A 205 2.47 -5.04 -14.70
CA GLY A 205 1.11 -4.59 -15.02
C GLY A 205 0.37 -3.88 -13.90
N LEU A 206 0.71 -4.15 -12.62
CA LEU A 206 0.11 -3.48 -11.48
C LEU A 206 0.65 -2.05 -11.37
N ASP A 207 -0.23 -1.07 -11.17
CA ASP A 207 0.17 0.29 -10.82
C ASP A 207 -0.52 0.75 -9.53
N ILE A 208 0.18 1.63 -8.80
CA ILE A 208 -0.32 2.21 -7.55
C ILE A 208 -0.02 3.70 -7.60
N VAL A 209 -1.05 4.52 -7.47
CA VAL A 209 -0.91 5.98 -7.44
C VAL A 209 -1.58 6.51 -6.20
N SER A 210 -0.83 7.24 -5.40
CA SER A 210 -1.36 8.04 -4.30
C SER A 210 -1.63 9.47 -4.79
N ALA A 211 -2.76 10.07 -4.41
CA ALA A 211 -2.99 11.49 -4.57
C ALA A 211 -3.18 12.16 -3.22
N GLY A 212 -2.71 13.40 -3.10
CA GLY A 212 -2.74 14.14 -1.85
C GLY A 212 -1.46 14.93 -1.63
N THR A 213 -1.15 15.24 -0.39
CA THR A 213 0.04 16.04 -0.06
C THR A 213 1.35 15.31 -0.31
N CYS A 214 1.41 13.98 -0.29
CA CYS A 214 2.66 13.24 -0.51
C CYS A 214 3.78 13.62 0.47
N GLY A 215 3.46 14.26 1.60
CA GLY A 215 4.42 14.92 2.47
C GLY A 215 5.18 16.10 1.84
N ARG A 216 4.71 16.64 0.71
CA ARG A 216 5.41 17.64 -0.12
C ARG A 216 4.48 18.71 -0.70
N GLN A 217 4.97 19.94 -0.78
CA GLN A 217 4.26 21.02 -1.48
C GLN A 217 4.73 21.13 -2.93
N PHE A 218 3.81 21.49 -3.83
CA PHE A 218 4.14 21.84 -5.21
C PHE A 218 4.60 23.30 -5.25
N ASP A 219 5.78 23.55 -5.79
CA ASP A 219 6.35 24.89 -5.93
C ASP A 219 6.26 25.35 -7.39
N LEU A 220 5.53 26.44 -7.64
CA LEU A 220 5.38 27.04 -8.94
C LEU A 220 6.01 28.44 -8.94
N GLN A 221 7.09 28.61 -9.71
CA GLN A 221 7.80 29.87 -9.80
C GLN A 221 7.69 30.50 -11.19
N LEU A 222 7.53 31.81 -11.24
CA LEU A 222 7.63 32.57 -12.49
C LEU A 222 9.07 33.04 -12.69
N LEU A 223 9.65 32.70 -13.83
CA LEU A 223 10.97 33.17 -14.24
C LEU A 223 10.85 34.51 -14.97
N PRO A 224 11.49 35.58 -14.47
CA PRO A 224 11.60 36.84 -15.16
C PRO A 224 12.20 36.71 -16.57
N ALA A 225 11.80 37.61 -17.47
CA ALA A 225 12.33 37.64 -18.82
C ALA A 225 13.87 37.80 -18.80
N GLY A 226 14.56 36.97 -19.58
CA GLY A 226 16.03 36.96 -19.66
C GLY A 226 16.73 36.02 -18.67
N GLN A 227 16.02 35.44 -17.69
CA GLN A 227 16.60 34.40 -16.84
C GLN A 227 16.53 33.02 -17.52
N THR A 228 17.59 32.24 -17.36
CA THR A 228 17.68 30.86 -17.87
C THR A 228 17.13 29.87 -16.87
N LEU A 229 16.63 28.74 -17.38
CA LEU A 229 16.25 27.62 -16.52
C LEU A 229 17.48 27.04 -15.80
N PRO A 230 17.33 26.57 -14.55
CA PRO A 230 18.35 25.77 -13.89
C PRO A 230 18.73 24.52 -14.69
N ALA A 231 19.99 24.10 -14.58
CA ALA A 231 20.52 22.96 -15.33
C ALA A 231 19.83 21.63 -14.98
N ASP A 232 19.31 21.51 -13.76
CA ASP A 232 18.54 20.35 -13.26
C ASP A 232 17.07 20.36 -13.72
N MET A 233 16.62 21.41 -14.41
CA MET A 233 15.23 21.59 -14.89
C MET A 233 15.18 22.13 -16.33
N PRO A 234 15.76 21.42 -17.33
CA PRO A 234 15.88 21.93 -18.70
C PRO A 234 14.52 22.18 -19.38
N ASP A 235 13.49 21.47 -18.96
CA ASP A 235 12.10 21.60 -19.41
C ASP A 235 11.21 22.41 -18.45
N GLY A 236 11.81 23.01 -17.42
CA GLY A 236 11.12 23.83 -16.44
C GLY A 236 10.37 23.05 -15.39
N VAL A 237 10.61 21.75 -15.25
CA VAL A 237 10.03 20.93 -14.18
C VAL A 237 11.16 20.15 -13.50
N SER A 238 11.12 19.99 -12.18
CA SER A 238 12.08 19.15 -11.45
C SER A 238 11.95 17.68 -11.85
N GLN A 239 12.99 16.88 -11.63
CA GLN A 239 12.96 15.44 -11.92
C GLN A 239 11.86 14.71 -11.18
N ASP A 240 11.55 15.12 -9.95
CA ASP A 240 10.47 14.57 -9.14
C ASP A 240 9.08 15.19 -9.43
N GLY A 241 9.03 16.23 -10.26
CA GLY A 241 7.80 16.92 -10.61
C GLY A 241 7.19 17.80 -9.52
N PHE A 242 7.86 18.02 -8.37
CA PHE A 242 7.32 18.87 -7.29
C PHE A 242 7.68 20.35 -7.42
N ARG A 243 8.48 20.73 -8.42
CA ARG A 243 8.78 22.13 -8.74
C ARG A 243 8.58 22.38 -10.23
N ALA A 244 8.00 23.53 -10.57
CA ALA A 244 7.86 24.00 -11.93
C ALA A 244 8.23 25.48 -12.06
N MET A 245 8.92 25.84 -13.14
CA MET A 245 9.31 27.20 -13.46
C MET A 245 8.74 27.62 -14.82
N LEU A 246 7.94 28.68 -14.83
CA LEU A 246 7.31 29.20 -16.04
C LEU A 246 8.04 30.47 -16.49
N ARG A 247 8.59 30.45 -17.71
CA ARG A 247 9.18 31.64 -18.33
C ARG A 247 8.12 32.69 -18.64
N THR A 248 8.33 33.91 -18.19
CA THR A 248 7.52 35.06 -18.61
C THR A 248 7.97 35.55 -19.99
N GLN A 249 7.03 35.80 -20.89
CA GLN A 249 7.30 36.49 -22.16
C GLN A 249 6.79 37.94 -22.08
N PRO A 250 7.60 38.95 -22.43
CA PRO A 250 7.15 40.34 -22.46
C PRO A 250 5.93 40.49 -23.38
N GLY A 251 4.86 41.10 -22.88
CA GLY A 251 3.66 41.40 -23.67
C GLY A 251 2.74 40.21 -23.99
N LYS A 252 3.01 39.00 -23.47
CA LYS A 252 2.10 37.86 -23.63
C LYS A 252 1.49 37.43 -22.29
N THR A 253 0.17 37.34 -22.27
CA THR A 253 -0.64 36.81 -21.15
C THR A 253 -0.90 35.30 -21.25
N ALA A 254 -0.35 34.62 -22.25
CA ALA A 254 -0.60 33.19 -22.51
C ALA A 254 0.18 32.27 -21.54
N TYR A 255 -0.08 32.39 -20.25
CA TYR A 255 0.38 31.49 -19.20
C TYR A 255 -0.31 30.11 -19.30
N GLY A 256 -1.58 30.08 -19.74
CA GLY A 256 -2.41 28.88 -19.68
C GLY A 256 -1.82 27.65 -20.37
N THR A 257 -1.34 27.77 -21.60
CA THR A 257 -0.77 26.63 -22.34
C THR A 257 0.57 26.16 -21.79
N GLN A 258 1.43 27.09 -21.37
CA GLN A 258 2.73 26.75 -20.79
C GLN A 258 2.56 26.11 -19.41
N MET A 259 1.67 26.67 -18.59
CA MET A 259 1.29 26.14 -17.29
C MET A 259 0.68 24.75 -17.43
N ALA A 260 -0.27 24.55 -18.35
CA ALA A 260 -0.86 23.24 -18.60
C ALA A 260 0.19 22.19 -19.00
N LYS A 261 1.16 22.56 -19.86
CA LYS A 261 2.29 21.66 -20.23
C LYS A 261 3.18 21.33 -19.02
N ALA A 262 3.55 22.33 -18.22
CA ALA A 262 4.38 22.13 -17.04
C ALA A 262 3.67 21.26 -15.99
N LEU A 263 2.39 21.53 -15.72
CA LEU A 263 1.58 20.74 -14.78
C LEU A 263 1.38 19.31 -15.27
N ALA A 264 1.14 19.09 -16.57
CA ALA A 264 1.03 17.75 -17.14
C ALA A 264 2.34 16.95 -17.00
N LEU A 265 3.50 17.60 -17.23
CA LEU A 265 4.81 16.99 -17.06
C LEU A 265 5.12 16.71 -15.58
N ALA A 266 4.82 17.67 -14.70
CA ALA A 266 4.94 17.51 -13.25
C ALA A 266 4.09 16.33 -12.76
N ALA A 267 2.81 16.26 -13.13
CA ALA A 267 1.92 15.16 -12.77
C ALA A 267 2.41 13.81 -13.32
N LYS A 268 3.00 13.78 -14.53
CA LYS A 268 3.61 12.55 -15.07
C LYS A 268 4.78 12.08 -14.20
N ARG A 269 5.69 12.98 -13.81
CA ARG A 269 6.86 12.65 -12.99
C ARG A 269 6.47 12.24 -11.56
N GLN A 270 5.55 12.97 -10.95
CA GLN A 270 5.00 12.65 -9.63
C GLN A 270 4.37 11.25 -9.61
N ARG A 271 3.52 10.91 -10.59
CA ARG A 271 2.90 9.57 -10.70
C ARG A 271 3.91 8.44 -10.94
N ALA A 272 5.00 8.71 -11.65
CA ALA A 272 6.10 7.74 -11.80
C ALA A 272 6.74 7.41 -10.44
N LEU A 273 6.83 8.39 -9.53
CA LEU A 273 7.26 8.18 -8.15
C LEU A 273 6.16 7.62 -7.23
N GLY A 274 4.93 7.48 -7.75
CA GLY A 274 3.81 6.87 -7.05
C GLY A 274 2.97 7.78 -6.19
N CYS A 275 3.26 9.08 -6.14
CA CYS A 275 2.45 10.03 -5.41
C CYS A 275 2.37 11.37 -6.12
N THR A 276 1.17 11.93 -6.25
CA THR A 276 0.94 13.24 -6.88
C THR A 276 0.12 14.18 -6.02
N ASN A 277 0.52 15.45 -5.96
CA ASN A 277 -0.24 16.52 -5.32
C ASN A 277 -1.00 17.41 -6.31
N LEU A 278 -1.03 16.98 -7.58
CA LEU A 278 -1.81 17.56 -8.64
C LEU A 278 -3.08 16.72 -8.84
N GLU A 279 -4.07 17.29 -9.53
CA GLU A 279 -5.32 16.59 -9.83
C GLU A 279 -5.02 15.26 -10.54
N TYR A 280 -5.44 14.17 -9.92
CA TYR A 280 -5.33 12.83 -10.47
C TYR A 280 -6.71 12.31 -10.84
N ARG A 281 -6.83 11.87 -12.09
CA ARG A 281 -8.00 11.15 -12.59
C ARG A 281 -7.58 9.70 -12.80
N PRO A 282 -7.94 8.77 -11.91
CA PRO A 282 -7.65 7.37 -12.13
C PRO A 282 -8.34 6.89 -13.42
N PRO A 283 -7.81 5.83 -14.07
CA PRO A 283 -8.55 5.18 -15.15
C PRO A 283 -9.90 4.66 -14.62
N THR A 284 -10.84 4.44 -15.52
CA THR A 284 -12.09 3.75 -15.19
C THR A 284 -11.84 2.27 -15.03
N ASP A 285 -12.60 1.61 -14.14
CA ASP A 285 -12.70 0.16 -14.16
C ASP A 285 -13.34 -0.28 -15.48
N ASP A 286 -12.72 -1.23 -16.17
CA ASP A 286 -13.13 -1.72 -17.47
C ASP A 286 -12.76 -3.20 -17.67
N THR A 287 -12.84 -3.71 -18.90
CA THR A 287 -12.51 -5.12 -19.21
C THR A 287 -11.02 -5.44 -19.07
N GLU A 288 -10.15 -4.43 -19.13
CA GLU A 288 -8.71 -4.61 -19.07
C GLU A 288 -8.16 -4.41 -17.65
N ARG A 289 -8.81 -3.57 -16.84
CA ARG A 289 -8.28 -3.13 -15.54
C ARG A 289 -9.35 -3.07 -14.48
N ALA A 290 -9.00 -3.59 -13.30
CA ALA A 290 -9.72 -3.32 -12.07
C ALA A 290 -9.09 -2.10 -11.38
N VAL A 291 -9.93 -1.19 -10.88
CA VAL A 291 -9.47 0.05 -10.24
C VAL A 291 -10.07 0.14 -8.84
N LEU A 292 -9.20 0.05 -7.82
CA LEU A 292 -9.58 -0.02 -6.41
C LEU A 292 -9.12 1.24 -5.69
N HIS A 293 -10.03 1.88 -4.96
CA HIS A 293 -9.75 3.10 -4.19
C HIS A 293 -9.55 2.75 -2.71
N LEU A 294 -8.43 3.23 -2.16
CA LEU A 294 -8.07 3.22 -0.76
C LEU A 294 -8.09 4.66 -0.27
N GLY A 295 -9.18 5.09 0.35
CA GLY A 295 -9.30 6.41 0.98
C GLY A 295 -8.79 6.34 2.42
N PHE A 296 -7.84 7.20 2.79
CA PHE A 296 -7.30 7.27 4.15
C PHE A 296 -7.92 8.46 4.88
N GLY A 297 -8.60 8.17 5.99
CA GLY A 297 -8.99 9.15 6.97
C GLY A 297 -7.81 9.58 7.86
N PRO A 298 -8.00 10.64 8.67
CA PRO A 298 -6.99 11.14 9.60
C PRO A 298 -6.49 10.11 10.63
N ASP A 299 -7.31 9.09 10.92
CA ASP A 299 -7.07 8.08 11.95
C ASP A 299 -6.50 6.75 11.40
N ASP A 300 -6.34 6.62 10.07
CA ASP A 300 -6.03 5.34 9.42
C ASP A 300 -4.52 5.07 9.26
N TRP A 301 -3.68 5.99 9.75
CA TRP A 301 -2.22 5.89 9.69
C TRP A 301 -1.62 5.28 10.96
N GLY A 302 -0.79 4.26 10.79
CA GLY A 302 -0.15 3.55 11.91
C GLY A 302 -1.03 2.50 12.58
N ALA A 303 -2.23 2.24 12.04
CA ALA A 303 -3.01 1.07 12.41
C ALA A 303 -2.33 -0.17 11.83
N SER A 304 -1.72 -0.99 12.68
CA SER A 304 -1.54 -2.41 12.38
C SER A 304 -2.92 -3.04 12.19
N ALA A 305 -3.02 -4.09 11.37
CA ALA A 305 -4.25 -4.88 11.21
C ALA A 305 -4.85 -5.15 12.60
N ARG A 306 -6.10 -4.73 12.82
CA ARG A 306 -6.75 -4.94 14.11
C ARG A 306 -7.00 -6.45 14.28
N PRO A 307 -6.58 -7.05 15.40
CA PRO A 307 -6.60 -8.49 15.61
C PRO A 307 -8.01 -9.08 15.67
#